data_AF-A0A4U5MS60-F1
#
_entry.id   AF-A0A4U5MS60-F1
#
_cell.length_a   1.000
_cell.length_b   1.000
_cell.length_c   1.000
_cell.angle_alpha   90.00
_cell.angle_beta   90.00
_cell.angle_gamma   90.00
#
_symmetry.space_group_name_H-M   'P 1'
#
loop_
_entity.id
_entity.type
_entity.pdbx_description
1 polymer ?
#
loop_
_entity_poly.entity_id
_entity_poly.type
_entity_poly.pdbx_seq_one_letter_code
_entity_poly.pdbx_strand_id
1 'polypeptide(L)'
;MEHFAICSPLQESVFIKAIKEAMETVPVEFIEEMLLTTHAEGVVFNRMALLSNPFGSTAVNFLSKCHDTIICLQSVRLHGQTHRILQKPFFLGSTVSVMIPKYNIKTYFYYSITSNRTPSFGEPLVRALELQENLELILFNPEIDDKWIRIFASLKNLRDIFIMIKDNDDIFKLLQAVLEQGRLLALRIRHETDRDIELACKFLEQEQFLSLTVCFHRFEDKTSIGNLWTKNKKKLAESHSRHP
;
A
#
# COMPACT_ATOMS: atom_id res chain seq x y z
N MET A 1 -32.71 -34.06 -5.48
CA MET A 1 -32.32 -34.85 -4.28
C MET A 1 -30.88 -34.45 -4.00
N GLU A 2 -30.70 -33.41 -3.18
CA GLU A 2 -29.38 -32.88 -2.83
C GLU A 2 -28.91 -33.57 -1.56
N HIS A 3 -27.79 -34.29 -1.65
CA HIS A 3 -27.12 -34.85 -0.48
C HIS A 3 -26.42 -33.73 0.27
N PHE A 4 -27.07 -33.19 1.30
CA PHE A 4 -26.36 -32.47 2.35
C PHE A 4 -25.60 -33.49 3.19
N ALA A 5 -24.28 -33.55 3.01
CA ALA A 5 -23.40 -34.24 3.94
C ALA A 5 -23.40 -33.45 5.26
N ILE A 6 -24.25 -33.84 6.19
CA ILE A 6 -24.17 -33.40 7.59
C ILE A 6 -23.03 -34.21 8.21
N CYS A 7 -21.84 -33.61 8.30
CA CYS A 7 -20.75 -34.17 9.09
C CYS A 7 -21.22 -34.34 10.55
N SER A 8 -20.94 -35.50 11.14
CA SER A 8 -21.40 -35.81 12.50
C SER A 8 -20.63 -34.97 13.54
N PRO A 9 -21.24 -34.64 14.70
CA PRO A 9 -20.61 -33.86 15.77
C PRO A 9 -19.29 -34.45 16.33
N LEU A 10 -19.02 -35.74 16.07
CA LEU A 10 -17.82 -36.43 16.54
C LEU A 10 -16.59 -36.16 15.64
N GLN A 11 -16.79 -35.91 14.34
CA GLN A 11 -15.71 -35.58 13.41
C GLN A 11 -15.20 -34.14 13.58
N GLU A 12 -16.08 -33.24 14.03
CA GLU A 12 -15.73 -31.85 14.32
C GLU A 12 -14.69 -31.76 15.45
N SER A 13 -14.75 -32.65 16.45
CA SER A 13 -13.83 -32.62 17.60
C SER A 13 -12.38 -33.01 17.25
N VAL A 14 -12.18 -33.99 16.38
CA VAL A 14 -10.84 -34.46 15.97
C VAL A 14 -10.21 -33.46 15.01
N PHE A 15 -11.01 -32.92 14.07
CA PHE A 15 -10.54 -31.92 13.12
C PHE A 15 -10.16 -30.60 13.81
N ILE A 16 -10.99 -30.10 14.72
CA ILE A 16 -10.68 -28.89 15.50
C ILE A 16 -9.42 -29.10 16.35
N LYS A 17 -9.25 -30.29 16.95
CA LYS A 17 -8.05 -30.62 17.73
C LYS A 17 -6.79 -30.63 16.85
N ALA A 18 -6.85 -31.27 15.68
CA ALA A 18 -5.73 -31.29 14.73
C ALA A 18 -5.37 -29.89 14.24
N ILE A 19 -6.35 -29.02 13.99
CA ILE A 19 -6.09 -27.61 13.64
C ILE A 19 -5.38 -26.88 14.77
N LYS A 20 -5.82 -27.05 16.03
CA LYS A 20 -5.18 -26.41 17.18
C LYS A 20 -3.73 -26.86 17.35
N GLU A 21 -3.48 -28.17 17.30
CA GLU A 21 -2.13 -28.73 17.38
C GLU A 21 -1.24 -28.24 16.23
N ALA A 22 -1.77 -28.16 15.01
CA ALA A 22 -1.06 -27.59 13.88
C ALA A 22 -0.72 -26.11 14.11
N MET A 23 -1.66 -25.31 14.62
CA MET A 23 -1.43 -23.90 14.91
C MET A 23 -0.38 -23.69 16.02
N GLU A 24 -0.33 -24.57 17.03
CA GLU A 24 0.64 -24.51 18.13
C GLU A 24 2.08 -24.82 17.69
N THR A 25 2.27 -25.53 16.58
CA THR A 25 3.60 -25.93 16.07
C THR A 25 4.20 -24.96 15.05
N VAL A 26 3.48 -23.90 14.69
CA VAL A 26 3.96 -22.91 13.73
C VAL A 26 5.16 -22.14 14.32
N PRO A 27 6.32 -22.09 13.65
CA PRO A 27 7.49 -21.35 14.13
C PRO A 27 7.18 -19.86 14.29
N VAL A 28 7.69 -19.26 15.37
CA VAL A 28 7.52 -17.82 15.63
C VAL A 28 8.11 -16.98 14.51
N GLU A 29 9.23 -17.42 13.93
CA GLU A 29 9.91 -16.76 12.83
C GLU A 29 9.01 -16.67 11.59
N PHE A 30 8.27 -17.74 11.28
CA PHE A 30 7.30 -17.74 10.18
C PHE A 30 6.15 -16.76 10.45
N ILE A 31 5.68 -16.69 11.69
CA ILE A 31 4.61 -15.75 12.07
C ILE A 31 5.12 -14.31 11.97
N GLU A 32 6.33 -14.01 12.45
CA GLU A 32 6.96 -12.69 12.29
C GLU A 32 7.15 -12.33 10.81
N GLU A 33 7.61 -13.25 9.98
CA GLU A 33 7.78 -13.04 8.55
C GLU A 33 6.44 -12.72 7.87
N MET A 34 5.41 -13.51 8.17
CA MET A 34 4.06 -13.26 7.69
C MET A 34 3.54 -11.88 8.13
N LEU A 35 3.78 -11.48 9.38
CA LEU A 35 3.41 -10.16 9.91
C LEU A 35 4.15 -9.03 9.18
N LEU A 36 5.41 -9.24 8.79
CA LEU A 36 6.20 -8.27 8.01
C LEU A 36 5.73 -8.13 6.57
N THR A 37 5.30 -9.22 5.94
CA THR A 37 4.88 -9.23 4.53
C THR A 37 3.41 -8.85 4.33
N THR A 38 2.63 -8.78 5.41
CA THR A 38 1.20 -8.51 5.32
C THR A 38 0.95 -7.01 5.10
N HIS A 39 0.54 -6.65 3.89
CA HIS A 39 0.10 -5.30 3.51
C HIS A 39 -1.18 -4.82 4.22
N ALA A 40 -1.85 -5.69 5.00
CA ALA A 40 -3.08 -5.38 5.70
C ALA A 40 -2.79 -4.70 7.06
N GLU A 41 -2.46 -3.40 6.96
CA GLU A 41 -2.21 -2.46 8.06
C GLU A 41 -3.21 -2.62 9.23
N GLY A 42 -2.69 -2.66 10.46
CA GLY A 42 -3.39 -2.49 11.75
C GLY A 42 -4.44 -3.55 12.13
N VAL A 43 -5.40 -3.82 11.24
CA VAL A 43 -6.56 -4.69 11.47
C VAL A 43 -6.14 -6.15 11.57
N VAL A 44 -5.23 -6.63 10.72
CA VAL A 44 -4.75 -8.01 10.81
C VAL A 44 -3.96 -8.23 12.08
N PHE A 45 -3.12 -7.28 12.48
CA PHE A 45 -2.36 -7.36 13.73
C PHE A 45 -3.28 -7.42 14.95
N ASN A 46 -4.26 -6.52 15.02
CA ASN A 46 -5.23 -6.50 16.11
C ASN A 46 -6.06 -7.80 16.16
N ARG A 47 -6.38 -8.39 15.01
CA ARG A 47 -7.09 -9.68 14.94
C ARG A 47 -6.19 -10.85 15.33
N MET A 48 -4.93 -10.86 14.89
CA MET A 48 -3.97 -11.90 15.25
C MET A 48 -3.63 -11.89 16.73
N ALA A 49 -3.58 -10.72 17.36
CA ALA A 49 -3.40 -10.58 18.80
C ALA A 49 -4.51 -11.28 19.63
N LEU A 50 -5.69 -11.54 19.03
CA LEU A 50 -6.79 -12.28 19.67
C LEU A 50 -6.68 -13.81 19.50
N LEU A 51 -5.74 -14.30 18.70
CA LEU A 51 -5.53 -15.73 18.50
C LEU A 51 -4.78 -16.34 19.69
N SER A 52 -4.87 -17.66 19.84
CA SER A 52 -4.06 -18.40 20.81
C SER A 52 -2.58 -18.33 20.46
N ASN A 53 -1.73 -18.74 21.41
CA ASN A 53 -0.31 -18.92 21.13
C ASN A 53 -0.11 -19.97 20.02
N PRO A 54 0.96 -19.83 19.21
CA PRO A 54 1.97 -18.76 19.22
C PRO A 54 1.55 -17.44 18.53
N PHE A 55 0.45 -17.41 17.78
CA PHE A 55 0.04 -16.26 16.98
C PHE A 55 -0.25 -15.00 17.81
N GLY A 56 -1.05 -15.15 18.88
CA GLY A 56 -1.45 -14.01 19.72
C GLY A 56 -0.26 -13.31 20.37
N SER A 57 0.58 -14.06 21.08
CA SER A 57 1.77 -13.51 21.73
C SER A 57 2.79 -12.95 20.75
N THR A 58 2.99 -13.60 19.59
CA THR A 58 3.89 -13.09 18.55
C THR A 58 3.38 -11.77 17.98
N ALA A 59 2.08 -11.65 17.67
CA ALA A 59 1.49 -10.42 17.17
C ALA A 59 1.59 -9.27 18.19
N VAL A 60 1.32 -9.53 19.48
CA VAL A 60 1.47 -8.53 20.54
C VAL A 60 2.93 -8.06 20.69
N ASN A 61 3.88 -9.00 20.71
CA ASN A 61 5.30 -8.69 20.78
C ASN A 61 5.77 -7.89 19.55
N PHE A 62 5.33 -8.28 18.36
CA PHE A 62 5.63 -7.59 17.11
C PHE A 62 5.09 -6.16 17.12
N LEU A 63 3.82 -5.96 17.49
CA LEU A 63 3.17 -4.64 17.61
C LEU A 63 3.91 -3.70 18.57
N SER A 64 4.51 -4.24 19.64
CA SER A 64 5.28 -3.43 20.59
C SER A 64 6.58 -2.85 20.02
N LYS A 65 7.06 -3.40 18.90
CA LYS A 65 8.34 -3.04 18.26
C LYS A 65 8.16 -2.37 16.90
N CYS A 66 7.02 -2.60 16.25
CA CYS A 66 6.78 -2.10 14.91
C CYS A 66 6.55 -0.58 14.89
N HIS A 67 6.96 0.00 13.78
CA HIS A 67 6.86 1.43 13.53
C HIS A 67 6.76 1.68 12.04
N ASP A 68 6.28 2.86 11.70
CA ASP A 68 6.38 3.40 10.36
C ASP A 68 7.39 4.54 10.34
N THR A 69 7.99 4.78 9.18
CA THR A 69 8.86 5.94 8.96
C THR A 69 8.11 6.95 8.11
N ILE A 70 7.97 8.19 8.60
CA ILE A 70 7.36 9.26 7.82
C ILE A 70 8.45 10.25 7.42
N ILE A 71 8.64 10.44 6.12
CA ILE A 71 9.50 11.45 5.52
C ILE A 71 8.58 12.49 4.86
N CYS A 72 8.44 13.65 5.48
CA CYS A 72 7.64 14.74 4.93
C CYS A 72 8.50 15.71 4.13
N LEU A 73 8.04 16.04 2.93
CA LEU A 73 8.49 17.17 2.17
C LEU A 73 7.35 18.17 1.96
N GLN A 74 7.41 19.30 2.67
CA GLN A 74 6.34 20.29 2.67
C GLN A 74 6.89 21.70 2.45
N SER A 75 6.10 22.53 1.76
CA SER A 75 6.37 23.98 1.64
C SER A 75 5.91 24.70 2.91
N VAL A 76 6.81 25.42 3.58
CA VAL A 76 6.47 26.27 4.73
C VAL A 76 6.29 27.72 4.26
N ARG A 77 5.09 28.27 4.39
CA ARG A 77 4.76 29.67 4.07
C ARG A 77 5.08 30.62 5.24
N LEU A 78 6.29 30.61 5.77
CA LEU A 78 6.73 31.59 6.77
C LEU A 78 7.95 32.36 6.25
N HIS A 79 7.71 33.60 5.83
CA HIS A 79 8.74 34.63 5.53
C HIS A 79 9.90 34.22 4.61
N GLY A 80 9.56 33.67 3.44
CA GLY A 80 10.54 33.14 2.47
C GLY A 80 10.34 31.64 2.35
N GLN A 81 10.31 31.13 1.12
CA GLN A 81 10.07 29.70 0.87
C GLN A 81 11.15 28.88 1.57
N THR A 82 10.77 28.21 2.65
CA THR A 82 11.60 27.19 3.29
C THR A 82 10.90 25.86 3.11
N HIS A 83 11.63 24.90 2.54
CA HIS A 83 11.17 23.53 2.45
C HIS A 83 11.74 22.77 3.64
N ARG A 84 10.89 22.03 4.36
CA ARG A 84 11.32 21.24 5.51
C ARG A 84 11.25 19.76 5.17
N ILE A 85 12.36 19.06 5.37
CA ILE A 85 12.38 17.61 5.45
C ILE A 85 12.22 17.24 6.92
N LEU A 86 11.22 16.43 7.22
CA LEU A 86 11.00 15.90 8.56
C LEU A 86 10.92 14.38 8.47
N GLN A 87 11.87 13.70 9.09
CA GLN A 87 11.82 12.25 9.28
C GLN A 87 11.40 11.97 10.72
N LYS A 88 10.30 11.24 10.91
CA LYS A 88 9.83 10.83 12.23
C LYS A 88 9.30 9.40 12.21
N PRO A 89 9.56 8.63 13.27
CA PRO A 89 8.84 7.38 13.48
C PRO A 89 7.38 7.68 13.82
N PHE A 90 6.47 6.85 13.34
CA PHE A 90 5.10 6.76 13.85
C PHE A 90 4.93 5.40 14.52
N PHE A 91 4.58 5.42 15.81
CA PHE A 91 4.48 4.20 16.60
C PHE A 91 3.05 3.68 16.59
N LEU A 92 2.90 2.39 16.26
CA LEU A 92 1.65 1.66 16.44
C LEU A 92 1.52 1.08 17.87
N GLY A 93 2.59 1.14 18.68
CA GLY A 93 2.67 0.63 20.07
C GLY A 93 3.19 1.65 21.10
N SER A 94 3.26 1.24 22.37
CA SER A 94 3.45 2.13 23.53
C SER A 94 4.89 2.35 24.00
N THR A 95 5.89 1.69 23.42
CA THR A 95 7.28 1.74 23.91
C THR A 95 8.26 2.32 22.89
N VAL A 96 8.98 3.37 23.30
CA VAL A 96 10.09 3.99 22.56
C VAL A 96 11.32 3.07 22.67
N SER A 97 11.32 1.97 21.91
CA SER A 97 12.51 1.15 21.71
C SER A 97 13.42 1.78 20.66
N VAL A 98 14.71 1.45 20.73
CA VAL A 98 15.67 1.67 19.64
C VAL A 98 15.03 1.20 18.32
N MET A 99 15.06 2.05 17.28
CA MET A 99 14.52 1.69 15.97
C MET A 99 15.35 0.60 15.36
N ILE A 100 14.74 -0.57 15.16
CA ILE A 100 15.36 -1.69 14.48
C ILE A 100 14.74 -1.74 13.07
N PRO A 101 15.53 -1.59 11.99
CA PRO A 101 15.02 -1.55 10.62
C PRO A 101 14.09 -2.72 10.26
N LYS A 102 14.35 -3.93 10.80
CA LYS A 102 13.49 -5.12 10.62
C LYS A 102 12.02 -4.87 10.98
N TYR A 103 11.72 -3.97 11.92
CA TYR A 103 10.35 -3.71 12.38
C TYR A 103 9.73 -2.43 11.76
N ASN A 104 10.39 -1.83 10.76
CA ASN A 104 9.79 -0.76 9.96
C ASN A 104 8.82 -1.38 8.96
N ILE A 105 7.51 -1.22 9.19
CA ILE A 105 6.48 -1.84 8.35
C ILE A 105 6.43 -1.12 7.01
N LYS A 106 6.35 0.21 7.07
CA LYS A 106 6.17 1.05 5.90
C LYS A 106 6.92 2.36 6.03
N THR A 107 7.39 2.86 4.90
CA THR A 107 7.92 4.21 4.82
C THR A 107 7.00 5.08 3.99
N TYR A 108 6.46 6.14 4.60
CA TYR A 108 5.61 7.12 3.94
C TYR A 108 6.46 8.31 3.51
N PHE A 109 6.55 8.57 2.21
CA PHE A 109 7.06 9.83 1.69
C PHE A 109 5.90 10.77 1.38
N TYR A 110 5.71 11.76 2.24
CA TYR A 110 4.63 12.74 2.14
C TYR A 110 5.08 13.96 1.37
N TYR A 111 4.66 14.08 0.11
CA TYR A 111 4.97 15.22 -0.75
C TYR A 111 3.80 16.22 -0.77
N SER A 112 4.05 17.42 -0.25
CA SER A 112 3.08 18.52 -0.23
C SER A 112 3.75 19.85 -0.57
N ILE A 113 3.99 20.03 -1.86
CA ILE A 113 4.52 21.28 -2.42
C ILE A 113 3.37 22.02 -3.10
N THR A 114 3.08 23.22 -2.61
CA THR A 114 1.97 24.09 -3.05
C THR A 114 2.48 25.43 -3.59
N SER A 115 3.76 25.49 -3.95
CA SER A 115 4.39 26.66 -4.55
C SER A 115 4.69 26.41 -6.01
N ASN A 116 4.53 27.47 -6.81
CA ASN A 116 4.89 27.62 -8.24
C ASN A 116 6.37 27.32 -8.60
N ARG A 117 7.15 26.80 -7.66
CA ARG A 117 8.51 26.32 -7.84
C ARG A 117 8.63 24.98 -7.15
N THR A 118 8.90 23.95 -7.95
CA THR A 118 9.34 22.66 -7.46
C THR A 118 10.70 22.82 -6.78
N PRO A 119 10.87 22.28 -5.58
CA PRO A 119 12.14 22.42 -4.89
C PRO A 119 13.24 21.64 -5.62
N SER A 120 14.41 22.27 -5.77
CA SER A 120 15.61 21.61 -6.27
C SER A 120 16.25 20.79 -5.15
N PHE A 121 15.65 19.67 -4.77
CA PHE A 121 16.30 18.76 -3.84
C PHE A 121 17.41 17.98 -4.55
N GLY A 122 18.53 17.88 -3.83
CA GLY A 122 19.73 17.19 -4.29
C GLY A 122 19.62 15.68 -4.14
N GLU A 123 20.61 15.01 -4.72
CA GLU A 123 20.89 13.58 -4.61
C GLU A 123 20.71 12.96 -3.20
N PRO A 124 20.99 13.66 -2.07
CA PRO A 124 20.83 13.06 -0.74
C PRO A 124 19.41 12.61 -0.39
N LEU A 125 18.37 13.34 -0.80
CA LEU A 125 16.99 12.94 -0.54
C LEU A 125 16.63 11.70 -1.37
N VAL A 126 17.04 11.67 -2.64
CA VAL A 126 16.80 10.52 -3.52
C VAL A 126 17.48 9.28 -2.95
N ARG A 127 18.75 9.37 -2.55
CA ARG A 127 19.47 8.28 -1.90
C ARG A 127 18.77 7.82 -0.62
N ALA A 128 18.29 8.75 0.21
CA ALA A 128 17.56 8.42 1.43
C ALA A 128 16.27 7.64 1.13
N LEU A 129 15.55 8.01 0.07
CA LEU A 129 14.35 7.31 -0.39
C LEU A 129 14.68 5.93 -0.96
N GLU A 130 15.75 5.79 -1.76
CA GLU A 130 16.19 4.51 -2.33
C GLU A 130 16.60 3.47 -1.27
N LEU A 131 17.05 3.91 -0.10
CA LEU A 131 17.41 3.04 1.03
C LEU A 131 16.21 2.49 1.80
N GLN A 132 14.99 3.00 1.55
CA GLN A 132 13.81 2.55 2.29
C GLN A 132 13.28 1.23 1.75
N GLU A 133 12.72 0.42 2.62
CA GLU A 133 11.89 -0.73 2.23
C GLU A 133 10.42 -0.31 2.27
N ASN A 134 9.60 -0.90 1.39
CA ASN A 134 8.15 -0.69 1.31
C ASN A 134 7.74 0.80 1.31
N LEU A 135 8.21 1.52 0.30
CA LEU A 135 7.95 2.96 0.17
C LEU A 135 6.54 3.21 -0.38
N GLU A 136 5.78 4.02 0.35
CA GLU A 136 4.53 4.64 -0.11
C GLU A 136 4.76 6.11 -0.44
N LEU A 137 4.40 6.51 -1.66
CA LEU A 137 4.37 7.90 -2.06
C LEU A 137 2.99 8.49 -1.78
N ILE A 138 2.90 9.45 -0.87
CA ILE A 138 1.67 10.19 -0.58
C ILE A 138 1.78 11.59 -1.21
N LEU A 139 0.90 11.89 -2.15
CA LEU A 139 0.84 13.17 -2.85
C LEU A 139 -0.36 13.99 -2.37
N PHE A 140 -0.09 15.13 -1.73
CA PHE A 140 -1.10 16.07 -1.26
C PHE A 140 -0.99 17.42 -1.99
N ASN A 141 -1.91 17.64 -2.94
CA ASN A 141 -1.93 18.79 -3.84
C ASN A 141 -0.56 19.03 -4.52
N PRO A 142 -0.05 18.03 -5.26
CA PRO A 142 1.32 18.03 -5.74
C PRO A 142 1.51 18.97 -6.94
N GLU A 143 2.35 19.98 -6.78
CA GLU A 143 3.09 20.53 -7.92
C GLU A 143 4.35 19.68 -8.13
N ILE A 144 4.37 18.87 -9.19
CA ILE A 144 5.51 18.03 -9.61
C ILE A 144 5.87 18.36 -11.06
N ASP A 145 7.16 18.33 -11.37
CA ASP A 145 7.67 18.53 -12.72
C ASP A 145 8.26 17.22 -13.28
N ASP A 146 8.74 17.26 -14.53
CA ASP A 146 9.37 16.11 -15.19
C ASP A 146 10.60 15.57 -14.43
N LYS A 147 11.23 16.35 -13.56
CA LYS A 147 12.35 15.88 -12.74
C LYS A 147 11.81 15.03 -11.58
N TRP A 148 10.80 15.49 -10.87
CA TRP A 148 10.15 14.73 -9.81
C TRP A 148 9.46 13.46 -10.33
N ILE A 149 8.81 13.55 -11.49
CA ILE A 149 8.24 12.38 -12.18
C ILE A 149 9.33 11.32 -12.39
N ARG A 150 10.48 11.71 -12.96
CA ARG A 150 11.61 10.80 -13.18
C ARG A 150 12.18 10.21 -11.89
N ILE A 151 12.30 11.02 -10.84
CA ILE A 151 12.77 10.55 -9.53
C ILE A 151 11.81 9.49 -9.00
N PHE A 152 10.52 9.79 -8.87
CA PHE A 152 9.54 8.85 -8.33
C PHE A 152 9.42 7.59 -9.19
N ALA A 153 9.46 7.74 -10.51
CA ALA A 153 9.47 6.62 -11.44
C ALA A 153 10.81 5.84 -11.49
N SER A 154 11.84 6.27 -10.76
CA SER A 154 13.09 5.50 -10.65
C SER A 154 13.19 4.68 -9.36
N LEU A 155 12.32 4.97 -8.38
CA LEU A 155 12.33 4.35 -7.07
C LEU A 155 11.87 2.89 -7.16
N LYS A 156 12.82 1.96 -7.22
CA LYS A 156 12.54 0.52 -7.34
C LYS A 156 11.79 -0.06 -6.14
N ASN A 157 11.85 0.62 -5.01
CA ASN A 157 11.22 0.29 -3.75
C ASN A 157 9.82 0.94 -3.57
N LEU A 158 9.36 1.74 -4.53
CA LEU A 158 8.01 2.31 -4.53
C LEU A 158 6.98 1.19 -4.76
N ARG A 159 6.16 0.92 -3.74
CA ARG A 159 5.14 -0.14 -3.75
C ARG A 159 3.73 0.40 -3.79
N ASP A 160 3.51 1.54 -3.17
CA ASP A 160 2.19 2.13 -3.00
C ASP A 160 2.20 3.60 -3.42
N ILE A 161 1.13 4.05 -4.07
CA ILE A 161 0.91 5.48 -4.33
C ILE A 161 -0.46 5.86 -3.79
N PHE A 162 -0.51 6.95 -3.02
CA PHE A 162 -1.73 7.57 -2.56
C PHE A 162 -1.80 9.03 -3.00
N ILE A 163 -2.79 9.37 -3.83
CA ILE A 163 -3.05 10.72 -4.33
C ILE A 163 -4.32 11.26 -3.67
N MET A 164 -4.16 12.31 -2.86
CA MET A 164 -5.25 12.84 -2.03
C MET A 164 -6.09 13.93 -2.72
N ILE A 165 -5.53 14.72 -3.64
CA ILE A 165 -6.19 15.91 -4.20
C ILE A 165 -5.89 16.02 -5.71
N LYS A 166 -6.92 16.47 -6.46
CA LYS A 166 -7.02 16.81 -7.89
C LYS A 166 -5.93 16.23 -8.79
N ASP A 167 -6.33 15.31 -9.65
CA ASP A 167 -5.50 14.86 -10.76
C ASP A 167 -5.19 16.03 -11.70
N ASN A 168 -3.92 16.14 -12.07
CA ASN A 168 -3.43 17.00 -13.13
C ASN A 168 -2.63 16.16 -14.14
N ASP A 169 -2.27 16.76 -15.28
CA ASP A 169 -1.58 16.01 -16.33
C ASP A 169 -0.21 15.47 -15.89
N ASP A 170 0.46 16.11 -14.94
CA ASP A 170 1.75 15.65 -14.42
C ASP A 170 1.61 14.44 -13.51
N ILE A 171 0.51 14.36 -12.75
CA ILE A 171 0.15 13.15 -12.00
C ILE A 171 -0.19 12.00 -12.94
N PHE A 172 -0.92 12.27 -14.02
CA PHE A 172 -1.17 11.26 -15.04
C PHE A 172 0.14 10.75 -15.66
N LYS A 173 1.08 11.64 -16.01
CA LYS A 173 2.42 11.25 -16.50
C LYS A 173 3.18 10.40 -15.49
N LEU A 174 3.15 10.78 -14.20
CA LEU A 174 3.77 10.00 -13.14
C LEU A 174 3.20 8.58 -13.10
N LEU A 175 1.88 8.45 -13.05
CA LEU A 175 1.21 7.16 -12.97
C LEU A 175 1.49 6.31 -14.22
N GLN A 176 1.56 6.91 -15.41
CA GLN A 176 1.97 6.19 -16.62
C GLN A 176 3.43 5.69 -16.53
N ALA A 177 4.36 6.54 -16.09
CA ALA A 177 5.77 6.15 -15.91
C ALA A 177 5.95 5.06 -14.84
N VAL A 178 5.10 5.05 -13.81
CA VAL A 178 5.08 4.00 -12.78
C VAL A 178 4.44 2.71 -13.29
N LEU A 179 3.37 2.81 -14.08
CA LEU A 179 2.76 1.66 -14.74
C LEU A 179 3.78 0.91 -15.59
N GLU A 180 4.56 1.62 -16.39
CA GLU A 180 5.59 1.03 -17.27
C GLU A 180 6.67 0.23 -16.52
N GLN A 181 6.88 0.49 -15.23
CA GLN A 181 7.83 -0.29 -14.43
C GLN A 181 7.30 -1.64 -13.99
N GLY A 182 5.97 -1.82 -13.92
CA GLY A 182 5.34 -3.10 -13.52
C GLY A 182 5.72 -3.57 -12.11
N ARG A 183 5.79 -2.65 -11.14
CA ARG A 183 6.21 -2.99 -9.75
C ARG A 183 5.29 -2.49 -8.65
N LEU A 184 4.35 -1.60 -9.01
CA LEU A 184 3.40 -1.05 -8.06
C LEU A 184 2.46 -2.17 -7.58
N LEU A 185 2.24 -2.23 -6.27
CA LEU A 185 1.37 -3.20 -5.61
C LEU A 185 0.01 -2.60 -5.29
N ALA A 186 -0.05 -1.32 -4.92
CA ALA A 186 -1.33 -0.66 -4.71
C ALA A 186 -1.36 0.79 -5.21
N LEU A 187 -2.55 1.20 -5.63
CA LEU A 187 -2.85 2.55 -6.05
C LEU A 187 -4.10 3.04 -5.34
N ARG A 188 -4.00 4.18 -4.65
CA ARG A 188 -5.13 4.92 -4.09
C ARG A 188 -5.23 6.27 -4.77
N ILE A 189 -6.26 6.46 -5.58
CA ILE A 189 -6.47 7.68 -6.35
C ILE A 189 -7.85 8.26 -6.13
N ARG A 190 -7.96 9.56 -6.33
CA ARG A 190 -9.24 10.23 -6.47
C ARG A 190 -9.61 10.26 -7.94
N HIS A 191 -10.69 9.60 -8.30
CA HIS A 191 -11.09 9.49 -9.70
C HIS A 191 -11.87 10.72 -10.16
N GLU A 192 -11.43 11.34 -11.27
CA GLU A 192 -12.10 12.50 -11.85
C GLU A 192 -12.41 12.38 -13.35
N THR A 193 -11.72 11.53 -14.14
CA THR A 193 -11.91 11.45 -15.61
C THR A 193 -11.84 10.03 -16.21
N ASP A 194 -12.48 9.81 -17.37
CA ASP A 194 -12.41 8.53 -18.12
C ASP A 194 -10.96 8.05 -18.37
N ARG A 195 -10.05 9.00 -18.58
CA ARG A 195 -8.62 8.74 -18.77
C ARG A 195 -7.99 8.09 -17.53
N ASP A 196 -8.40 8.50 -16.33
CA ASP A 196 -7.89 7.96 -15.07
C ASP A 196 -8.41 6.54 -14.83
N ILE A 197 -9.64 6.24 -15.27
CA ILE A 197 -10.15 4.85 -15.29
C ILE A 197 -9.33 3.97 -16.20
N GLU A 198 -9.08 4.40 -17.44
CA GLU A 198 -8.33 3.58 -18.39
C GLU A 198 -6.95 3.23 -17.84
N LEU A 199 -6.30 4.20 -17.18
CA LEU A 199 -5.02 3.97 -16.51
C LEU A 199 -5.16 3.00 -15.32
N ALA A 200 -6.17 3.18 -14.48
CA ALA A 200 -6.41 2.30 -13.34
C ALA A 200 -6.70 0.85 -13.78
N CYS A 201 -7.41 0.67 -14.90
CA CYS A 201 -7.61 -0.65 -15.50
C CYS A 201 -6.29 -1.29 -15.96
N LYS A 202 -5.36 -0.52 -16.53
CA LYS A 202 -4.05 -1.05 -16.90
C LYS A 202 -3.23 -1.51 -15.68
N PHE A 203 -3.35 -0.84 -14.54
CA PHE A 203 -2.73 -1.31 -13.29
C PHE A 203 -3.34 -2.65 -12.84
N LEU A 204 -4.66 -2.78 -12.92
CA LEU A 204 -5.36 -4.05 -12.60
C LEU A 204 -4.99 -5.21 -13.52
N GLU A 205 -4.44 -4.94 -14.71
CA GLU A 205 -3.94 -5.96 -15.64
C GLU A 205 -2.54 -6.48 -15.26
N GLN A 206 -1.84 -5.86 -14.31
CA GLN A 206 -0.48 -6.27 -13.93
C GLN A 206 -0.51 -7.40 -12.89
N GLU A 207 0.29 -8.45 -13.10
CA GLU A 207 0.29 -9.66 -12.25
C GLU A 207 0.61 -9.36 -10.78
N GLN A 208 1.51 -8.41 -10.52
CA GLN A 208 1.93 -8.06 -9.17
C GLN A 208 0.97 -7.10 -8.45
N PHE A 209 0.00 -6.52 -9.15
CA PHE A 209 -0.86 -5.48 -8.60
C PHE A 209 -1.95 -6.08 -7.70
N LEU A 210 -2.00 -5.64 -6.45
CA LEU A 210 -2.83 -6.22 -5.39
C LEU A 210 -4.10 -5.43 -5.13
N SER A 211 -4.05 -4.09 -5.23
CA SER A 211 -5.17 -3.27 -4.79
C SER A 211 -5.29 -1.93 -5.52
N LEU A 212 -6.51 -1.65 -5.98
CA LEU A 212 -6.94 -0.32 -6.41
C LEU A 212 -7.98 0.21 -5.42
N THR A 213 -7.71 1.36 -4.81
CA THR A 213 -8.70 2.11 -4.03
C THR A 213 -9.05 3.39 -4.77
N VAL A 214 -10.34 3.58 -5.06
CA VAL A 214 -10.83 4.80 -5.70
C VAL A 214 -11.63 5.63 -4.70
N CYS A 215 -11.18 6.85 -4.42
CA CYS A 215 -11.86 7.81 -3.57
C CYS A 215 -12.77 8.70 -4.42
N PHE A 216 -14.09 8.65 -4.21
CA PHE A 216 -15.06 9.46 -4.95
C PHE A 216 -15.47 10.70 -4.15
N HIS A 217 -15.44 11.89 -4.76
CA HIS A 217 -16.04 13.07 -4.12
C HIS A 217 -17.56 13.19 -4.35
N ARG A 218 -18.15 12.52 -5.36
CA ARG A 218 -19.60 12.57 -5.59
C ARG A 218 -20.15 11.22 -6.03
N PHE A 219 -21.15 10.74 -5.27
CA PHE A 219 -21.92 9.52 -5.50
C PHE A 219 -22.95 9.66 -6.64
N GLU A 220 -22.64 10.37 -7.72
CA GLU A 220 -23.65 10.57 -8.77
C GLU A 220 -23.71 9.43 -9.79
N ASP A 221 -22.76 8.50 -9.83
CA ASP A 221 -22.87 7.41 -10.82
C ASP A 221 -22.19 6.08 -10.46
N LYS A 222 -22.84 5.27 -9.61
CA LYS A 222 -22.47 3.84 -9.42
C LYS A 222 -22.53 3.04 -10.73
N THR A 223 -23.33 3.51 -11.69
CA THR A 223 -23.50 2.88 -13.02
C THR A 223 -22.22 2.99 -13.84
N SER A 224 -21.48 4.09 -13.72
CA SER A 224 -20.20 4.28 -14.42
C SER A 224 -19.19 3.20 -14.05
N ILE A 225 -18.98 2.88 -12.77
CA ILE A 225 -18.03 1.82 -12.35
C ILE A 225 -18.48 0.45 -12.90
N GLY A 226 -19.77 0.13 -12.80
CA GLY A 226 -20.32 -1.12 -13.34
C GLY A 226 -20.15 -1.24 -14.86
N ASN A 227 -20.37 -0.14 -15.58
CA ASN A 227 -20.20 -0.07 -17.03
C ASN A 227 -18.73 -0.16 -17.44
N LEU A 228 -17.83 0.48 -16.68
CA LEU A 228 -16.37 0.46 -16.92
C LEU A 228 -15.76 -0.89 -16.59
N TRP A 229 -16.16 -1.50 -15.47
CA TRP A 229 -15.85 -2.89 -15.16
C TRP A 229 -16.36 -3.80 -16.27
N THR A 230 -17.60 -3.66 -16.72
CA THR A 230 -18.18 -4.49 -17.79
C THR A 230 -17.47 -4.30 -19.13
N LYS A 231 -17.10 -3.07 -19.48
CA LYS A 231 -16.35 -2.73 -20.71
C LYS A 231 -14.94 -3.33 -20.71
N ASN A 232 -14.25 -3.33 -19.57
CA ASN A 232 -12.88 -3.83 -19.44
C ASN A 232 -12.79 -5.29 -18.98
N LYS A 233 -13.87 -5.89 -18.45
CA LYS A 233 -13.94 -7.29 -18.03
C LYS A 233 -13.60 -8.26 -19.16
N LYS A 234 -13.95 -7.93 -20.41
CA LYS A 234 -13.53 -8.71 -21.58
C LYS A 234 -12.01 -8.70 -21.80
N LYS A 235 -11.35 -7.55 -21.63
CA LYS A 235 -9.89 -7.43 -21.74
C LYS A 235 -9.17 -8.21 -20.62
N LEU A 236 -9.70 -8.13 -19.39
CA LEU A 236 -9.17 -8.85 -18.22
C LEU A 236 -9.38 -10.38 -18.30
N ALA A 237 -10.47 -10.85 -18.92
CA ALA A 237 -10.72 -12.28 -19.14
C ALA A 237 -9.88 -12.87 -20.28
N GLU A 238 -9.48 -12.05 -21.27
CA GLU A 238 -8.64 -12.46 -22.40
C GLU A 238 -7.15 -12.50 -22.06
N SER A 239 -6.67 -11.76 -21.05
CA SER A 239 -5.27 -11.86 -20.57
C SER A 239 -4.98 -13.16 -19.82
N HIS A 240 -6.00 -13.77 -19.20
CA HIS A 240 -5.89 -15.05 -18.48
C HIS A 240 -6.02 -16.28 -19.40
N SER A 241 -6.31 -16.10 -20.69
CA SER A 241 -6.44 -17.20 -21.67
C SER A 241 -5.30 -17.27 -22.68
N ARG A 242 -4.24 -16.45 -22.53
CA ARG A 242 -3.06 -16.43 -23.40
C ARG A 242 -1.77 -16.80 -22.69
N HIS A 243 -1.75 -17.89 -21.92
CA HIS A 243 -0.50 -18.63 -21.68
C HIS A 243 -0.80 -20.14 -21.53
N PRO A 244 -0.34 -21.00 -22.48
CA PRO A 244 -0.26 -22.44 -22.26
C PRO A 244 0.84 -22.81 -21.27
#